data_AF-A0A538FYS0-F1
#
_entry.id   AF-A0A538FYS0-F1
#
_cell.length_a   1.000
_cell.length_b   1.000
_cell.length_c   1.000
_cell.angle_alpha   90.00
_cell.angle_beta   90.00
_cell.angle_gamma   90.00
#
_symmetry.space_group_name_H-M   'P 1'
#
loop_
_entity.id
_entity.type
_entity.pdbx_description
1 polymer ?
#
loop_
_entity_poly.entity_id
_entity_poly.type
_entity_poly.pdbx_seq_one_letter_code
_entity_poly.pdbx_strand_id
1 'polypeptide(L)' 'MTERGFDAEAIEGAKSQYDVRADGRLVFSKQSEGRFPEHDEILSALRA' A
#
# COMPACT_ATOMS: atom_id res chain seq x y z
N MET A 1 -6.51 5.22 -20.62
CA MET A 1 -6.04 3.84 -20.39
C MET A 1 -6.59 3.39 -19.05
N THR A 2 -7.61 2.54 -19.04
CA THR A 2 -8.04 1.82 -17.83
C THR A 2 -8.01 0.34 -18.20
N GLU A 3 -6.95 -0.36 -17.80
CA GLU A 3 -6.75 -1.79 -18.07
C GLU A 3 -6.25 -2.56 -16.82
N ARG A 4 -6.64 -2.07 -15.63
CA ARG A 4 -6.31 -2.50 -14.24
C ARG A 4 -5.18 -1.71 -13.55
N GLY A 5 -5.23 -0.38 -13.61
CA GLY A 5 -4.47 0.48 -12.70
C GLY A 5 -5.32 0.83 -11.48
N PHE A 6 -4.73 0.80 -10.28
CA PHE A 6 -5.36 1.37 -9.08
C PHE A 6 -5.09 2.87 -9.05
N ASP A 7 -6.11 3.66 -8.74
CA ASP A 7 -5.91 5.08 -8.43
C ASP A 7 -5.17 5.17 -7.10
N ALA A 8 -4.07 5.91 -7.07
CA ALA A 8 -3.19 5.98 -5.92
C ALA A 8 -2.61 7.38 -5.76
N GLU A 9 -2.60 7.86 -4.52
CA GLU A 9 -2.01 9.12 -4.12
C GLU A 9 -1.01 8.89 -2.99
N ALA A 10 0.10 9.61 -3.01
CA ALA A 10 1.06 9.63 -1.91
C ALA A 10 0.65 10.70 -0.91
N ILE A 11 0.23 10.28 0.28
CA ILE A 11 -0.11 11.16 1.39
C ILE A 11 1.09 11.24 2.34
N GLU A 12 1.47 12.46 2.74
CA GLU A 12 2.54 12.65 3.72
C GLU A 12 2.19 11.98 5.05
N GLY A 13 3.06 11.08 5.49
CA GLY A 13 2.95 10.36 6.76
C GLY A 13 3.94 10.87 7.81
N ALA A 14 4.02 10.17 8.93
CA ALA A 14 5.01 10.46 9.96
C ALA A 14 6.42 9.99 9.57
N LYS A 15 7.39 10.29 10.44
CA LYS A 15 8.80 9.94 10.24
C LYS A 15 8.99 8.45 9.96
N SER A 16 9.59 8.15 8.81
CA SER A 16 9.90 6.79 8.34
C SER A 16 8.69 5.86 8.15
N GLN A 17 7.48 6.42 8.10
CA GLN A 17 6.24 5.71 7.84
C GLN A 17 6.15 5.30 6.36
N TYR A 18 5.63 4.09 6.15
CA TYR A 18 5.20 3.62 4.83
C TYR A 18 4.02 2.69 5.07
N ASP A 19 2.83 3.22 4.86
CA ASP A 19 1.58 2.48 5.03
C ASP A 19 0.85 2.47 3.70
N VAL A 20 0.44 1.29 3.26
CA VAL A 20 -0.40 1.13 2.08
C VAL A 20 -1.83 0.91 2.56
N ARG A 21 -2.73 1.76 2.11
CA ARG A 21 -4.16 1.69 2.41
C ARG A 21 -4.95 1.57 1.13
N ALA A 22 -5.96 0.71 1.13
CA ALA A 22 -6.89 0.49 0.04
C ALA A 22 -8.30 0.48 0.59
N ASP A 23 -9.20 1.27 -0.01
CA ASP A 23 -10.61 1.36 0.41
C ASP A 23 -10.78 1.59 1.92
N GLY A 24 -9.91 2.41 2.52
CA GLY A 24 -9.91 2.70 3.95
C GLY A 24 -9.31 1.61 4.85
N ARG A 25 -8.93 0.45 4.30
CA ARG A 25 -8.28 -0.65 5.01
C ARG A 25 -6.76 -0.54 4.93
N LEU A 26 -6.08 -0.78 6.05
CA LEU A 26 -4.63 -0.95 6.06
C LEU A 26 -4.25 -2.29 5.42
N VAL A 27 -3.55 -2.22 4.29
CA VAL A 27 -3.07 -3.38 3.53
C VAL A 27 -1.67 -3.76 3.98
N PHE A 28 -0.82 -2.77 4.24
CA PHE A 28 0.55 -2.96 4.69
C PHE A 28 1.00 -1.83 5.60
N SER A 29 1.83 -2.11 6.59
CA SER A 29 2.54 -1.09 7.36
C SER A 29 3.97 -1.51 7.61
N LYS A 30 4.90 -0.68 7.15
CA LYS A 30 6.34 -0.86 7.41
C LYS A 30 6.66 -0.82 8.91
N GLN A 31 5.91 -0.04 9.70
CA GLN A 31 6.15 0.02 11.15
C GLN A 31 5.75 -1.28 11.85
N SER A 32 4.74 -1.99 11.32
CA SER A 32 4.34 -3.29 11.84
C SER A 32 5.28 -4.41 11.39
N GLU A 33 5.63 -4.43 10.10
CA GLU A 33 6.41 -5.51 9.49
C GLU A 33 7.94 -5.34 9.67
N GLY A 34 8.40 -4.13 9.99
CA GLY A 34 9.82 -3.81 10.09
C GLY A 34 10.59 -3.83 8.76
N ARG A 35 9.88 -3.99 7.63
CA ARG A 35 10.44 -4.04 6.27
C ARG A 35 9.57 -3.25 5.29
N PHE A 36 10.11 -3.00 4.10
CA PHE A 36 9.29 -2.52 2.99
C PHE A 36 8.52 -3.68 2.37
N PRO A 37 7.36 -3.41 1.75
CA PRO A 37 6.60 -4.46 1.09
C PRO A 37 7.24 -4.86 -0.23
N GLU A 38 7.02 -6.11 -0.61
CA GLU A 38 7.22 -6.57 -1.98
C GLU A 38 6.11 -6.05 -2.90
N HIS A 39 6.41 -5.91 -4.19
CA HIS A 39 5.41 -5.41 -5.13
C HIS A 39 4.21 -6.36 -5.25
N ASP A 40 4.47 -7.67 -5.26
CA ASP A 40 3.45 -8.70 -5.47
C ASP A 40 2.50 -8.84 -4.28
N GLU A 41 2.98 -8.65 -3.03
CA GLU A 41 2.12 -8.71 -1.84
C GLU A 41 1.06 -7.59 -1.87
N ILE A 42 1.46 -6.38 -2.27
CA ILE A 42 0.53 -5.25 -2.38
C ILE A 42 -0.46 -5.50 -3.49
N LEU A 43 -0.01 -5.90 -4.68
CA LEU A 43 -0.91 -6.17 -5.81
C LEU A 43 -1.89 -7.31 -5.52
N SER A 44 -1.47 -8.35 -4.81
CA SER A 44 -2.33 -9.45 -4.40
C SER A 44 -3.40 -8.97 -3.43
N ALA A 45 -3.02 -8.18 -2.43
CA ALA A 45 -3.95 -7.65 -1.43
C ALA A 45 -4.93 -6.61 -1.99
N LEU A 46 -4.55 -5.87 -3.04
CA LEU A 46 -5.43 -4.92 -3.73
C LEU A 46 -6.44 -5.59 -4.67
N ARG A 47 -6.21 -6.84 -5.07
CA ARG A 47 -7.07 -7.60 -6.00
C ARG A 47 -8.03 -8.56 -5.27
N ALA A 48 -7.87 -8.74 -3.96
CA ALA A 48 -8.67 -9.62 -3.12
C ALA A 48 -9.97 -8.95 -2.69
#